data_AF-A0A937Q5A4-F1
#
_entry.id   AF-A0A937Q5A4-F1
#
_cell.length_a   1.000
_cell.length_b   1.000
_cell.length_c   1.000
_cell.angle_alpha   90.00
_cell.angle_beta   90.00
_cell.angle_gamma   90.00
#
_symmetry.space_group_name_H-M   'P 1'
#
loop_
_entity.id
_entity.type
_entity.pdbx_description
1 polymer ?
#
loop_
_entity_poly.entity_id
_entity_poly.type
_entity_poly.pdbx_seq_one_letter_code
_entity_poly.pdbx_strand_id
1 'polypeptide(L)'
;MCKKVICLVFFMLASGIAHGWEWDRAAYWDARYPTGWAAEPGPTTVRDALELAGYTILDADQLKTWMLGHIADGEQSVVVMCKDIVPDTVAETMTANCTFRQYLDAGGKVVWFSDWPIYYQG
;
A
#
# COMPACT_ATOMS: atom_id res chain seq x y z
N MET A 1 31.92 -39.92 14.62
CA MET A 1 30.47 -39.70 14.38
C MET A 1 30.20 -38.20 14.37
N CYS A 2 29.64 -37.70 13.27
CA CYS A 2 29.83 -36.33 12.75
C CYS A 2 29.00 -35.24 13.45
N LYS A 3 29.66 -34.37 14.23
CA LYS A 3 29.09 -33.10 14.73
C LYS A 3 28.77 -32.07 13.63
N LYS A 4 29.21 -32.29 12.38
CA LYS A 4 28.98 -31.37 11.25
C LYS A 4 27.62 -31.52 10.57
N VAL A 5 26.87 -32.60 10.84
CA VAL A 5 25.59 -32.87 10.16
C VAL A 5 24.41 -32.18 10.86
N ILE A 6 24.54 -31.82 12.13
CA ILE A 6 23.44 -31.23 12.91
C ILE A 6 23.17 -29.76 12.54
N CYS A 7 24.18 -28.99 12.12
CA CYS A 7 23.97 -27.59 11.73
C CYS A 7 23.31 -27.40 10.35
N LEU A 8 23.39 -28.38 9.45
CA LEU A 8 22.81 -28.21 8.10
C LEU A 8 21.29 -28.41 8.07
N VAL A 9 20.71 -29.13 9.04
CA VAL A 9 19.26 -29.33 9.10
C VAL A 9 18.54 -28.12 9.67
N PHE A 10 19.18 -27.36 10.58
CA PHE A 10 18.60 -26.14 11.14
C PHE A 10 18.59 -24.95 10.15
N PHE A 11 19.47 -24.95 9.15
CA PHE A 11 19.51 -23.88 8.15
C PHE A 11 18.46 -24.04 7.03
N MET A 12 17.97 -25.27 6.78
CA MET A 12 16.93 -25.51 5.77
C MET A 12 15.49 -25.35 6.30
N LEU A 13 15.30 -25.32 7.61
CA LEU A 13 13.98 -25.09 8.23
C LEU A 13 13.62 -23.60 8.38
N ALA A 14 14.57 -22.68 8.15
CA ALA A 14 14.31 -21.24 8.16
C ALA A 14 13.72 -20.70 6.85
N SER A 15 13.74 -21.48 5.77
CA SER A 15 13.17 -21.08 4.47
C SER A 15 11.70 -21.47 4.30
N GLY A 16 11.10 -22.11 5.31
CA GLY A 16 9.80 -22.76 5.23
C GLY A 16 8.62 -21.96 5.78
N ILE A 17 8.68 -20.62 5.82
CA ILE A 17 7.54 -19.80 6.26
C ILE A 17 7.32 -18.66 5.26
N ALA A 18 6.21 -18.80 4.52
CA ALA A 18 5.60 -17.85 3.60
C ALA A 18 6.29 -17.63 2.24
N HIS A 19 6.12 -18.59 1.32
CA HIS A 19 5.69 -18.19 -0.04
C HIS A 19 4.20 -17.79 0.02
N GLY A 20 3.87 -16.84 0.90
CA GLY A 20 2.70 -16.01 0.68
C GLY A 20 3.04 -15.13 -0.50
N TRP A 21 2.08 -14.81 -1.35
CA TRP A 21 2.30 -13.82 -2.39
C TRP A 21 2.99 -12.59 -1.78
N GLU A 22 4.17 -12.22 -2.28
CA GLU A 22 4.86 -11.00 -1.83
C GLU A 22 4.21 -9.84 -2.57
N TRP A 23 3.14 -9.32 -1.97
CA TRP A 23 2.47 -8.14 -2.50
C TRP A 23 3.41 -6.96 -2.36
N ASP A 24 3.48 -6.09 -3.37
CA ASP A 24 4.05 -4.76 -3.18
C ASP A 24 3.08 -3.94 -2.32
N ARG A 25 3.55 -3.46 -1.17
CA ARG A 25 2.72 -2.87 -0.12
C ARG A 25 3.08 -1.41 0.09
N ALA A 26 2.12 -0.54 -0.16
CA ALA A 26 2.26 0.90 0.02
C ALA A 26 1.28 1.46 1.04
N ALA A 27 1.64 2.59 1.67
CA ALA A 27 0.73 3.39 2.47
C ALA A 27 0.77 4.82 1.96
N TYR A 28 -0.38 5.35 1.55
CA TYR A 28 -0.49 6.72 1.11
C TYR A 28 -0.58 7.65 2.32
N TRP A 29 0.38 8.57 2.42
CA TRP A 29 0.34 9.68 3.36
C TRP A 29 1.04 10.89 2.76
N ASP A 30 0.35 12.03 2.76
CA ASP A 30 0.91 13.28 2.27
C ASP A 30 0.40 14.44 3.13
N ALA A 31 1.32 15.27 3.63
CA ALA A 31 1.00 16.42 4.48
C ALA A 31 0.31 17.56 3.73
N ARG A 32 0.41 17.59 2.39
CA ARG A 32 -0.27 18.58 1.54
C ARG A 32 -1.78 18.43 1.58
N TYR A 33 -2.28 17.24 1.86
CA TYR A 33 -3.70 16.90 1.79
C TYR A 33 -4.31 16.85 3.20
N PRO A 34 -5.51 17.45 3.39
CA PRO A 34 -6.22 17.37 4.65
C PRO A 34 -6.81 15.97 4.88
N THR A 35 -7.46 15.80 6.03
CA THR A 35 -8.41 14.71 6.26
C THR A 35 -9.82 15.25 6.35
N GLY A 36 -10.80 14.42 5.96
CA GLY A 36 -12.21 14.71 6.11
C GLY A 36 -12.70 14.30 7.49
N TRP A 37 -12.89 13.00 7.68
CA TRP A 37 -13.42 12.38 8.91
C TRP A 37 -12.37 11.66 9.73
N ALA A 38 -11.22 11.34 9.13
CA ALA A 38 -10.10 10.79 9.85
C ALA A 38 -9.48 11.86 10.76
N ALA A 39 -9.95 11.91 12.01
CA ALA A 39 -9.44 12.82 13.01
C ALA A 39 -7.99 12.47 13.37
N GLU A 40 -7.12 13.47 13.46
CA GLU A 40 -5.79 13.29 14.03
C GLU A 40 -5.90 12.90 15.52
N PRO A 41 -5.00 12.04 16.03
CA PRO A 41 -3.78 11.52 15.39
C PRO A 41 -3.98 10.20 14.61
N GLY A 42 -5.20 9.83 14.23
CA GLY A 42 -5.49 8.56 13.55
C GLY A 42 -4.66 8.32 12.28
N PRO A 43 -4.71 9.21 11.28
CA PRO A 43 -3.90 9.13 10.06
C PRO A 43 -2.41 8.91 10.28
N THR A 44 -1.83 9.69 11.20
CA THR A 44 -0.40 9.64 11.54
C THR A 44 -0.06 8.34 12.25
N THR A 45 -0.90 7.88 13.17
CA THR A 45 -0.73 6.60 13.87
C THR A 45 -0.77 5.40 12.91
N VAL A 46 -1.69 5.41 11.93
CA VAL A 46 -1.81 4.35 10.92
C VAL A 46 -0.58 4.33 10.01
N ARG A 47 -0.12 5.51 9.54
CA ARG A 47 1.13 5.62 8.75
C ARG A 47 2.30 4.99 9.48
N ASP A 48 2.54 5.38 10.73
CA ASP A 48 3.71 4.93 11.51
C ASP A 48 3.66 3.42 11.76
N ALA A 49 2.48 2.88 12.03
CA ALA A 49 2.27 1.44 12.20
C ALA A 49 2.55 0.65 10.91
N LEU A 50 2.14 1.18 9.76
CA LEU A 50 2.36 0.54 8.45
C LEU A 50 3.81 0.62 8.00
N GLU A 51 4.48 1.75 8.23
CA GLU A 51 5.92 1.90 8.00
C GLU A 51 6.70 0.86 8.81
N LEU A 52 6.38 0.72 10.10
CA LEU A 52 6.98 -0.30 10.97
C LEU A 52 6.69 -1.73 10.49
N ALA A 53 5.56 -1.96 9.83
CA ALA A 53 5.19 -3.23 9.21
C ALA A 53 5.82 -3.45 7.80
N GLY A 54 6.68 -2.54 7.35
CA GLY A 54 7.40 -2.64 6.09
C GLY A 54 6.59 -2.23 4.86
N TYR A 55 5.58 -1.37 5.01
CA TYR A 55 4.94 -0.71 3.89
C TYR A 55 5.79 0.48 3.43
N THR A 56 5.85 0.71 2.12
CA THR A 56 6.47 1.91 1.56
C THR A 56 5.53 3.10 1.75
N ILE A 57 5.97 4.15 2.43
CA ILE A 57 5.21 5.39 2.55
C ILE A 57 5.35 6.19 1.25
N LEU A 58 4.22 6.52 0.63
CA LEU A 58 4.16 7.27 -0.61
C LEU A 58 3.38 8.57 -0.43
N ASP A 59 3.96 9.68 -0.91
CA ASP A 59 3.21 10.91 -1.13
C ASP A 59 2.29 10.81 -2.36
N ALA A 60 1.51 11.85 -2.67
CA ALA A 60 0.55 11.82 -3.77
C ALA A 60 1.18 11.64 -5.17
N ASP A 61 2.40 12.14 -5.40
CA ASP A 61 3.08 12.05 -6.70
C ASP A 61 3.75 10.67 -6.86
N GLN A 62 4.34 10.17 -5.78
CA GLN A 62 4.89 8.83 -5.68
C GLN A 62 3.80 7.77 -5.81
N LEU A 63 2.63 7.98 -5.19
CA LEU A 63 1.47 7.09 -5.33
C LEU A 63 1.03 6.97 -6.78
N LYS A 64 0.97 8.09 -7.53
CA LYS A 64 0.65 8.07 -8.95
C LYS A 64 1.64 7.23 -9.74
N THR A 65 2.93 7.47 -9.53
CA THR A 65 4.01 6.74 -10.21
C THR A 65 3.92 5.23 -9.90
N TRP A 66 3.71 4.89 -8.64
CA TRP A 66 3.58 3.52 -8.17
C TRP A 66 2.36 2.81 -8.76
N MET A 67 1.19 3.46 -8.78
CA MET A 67 -0.03 2.93 -9.41
C MET A 67 0.15 2.71 -10.91
N LEU A 68 0.79 3.66 -11.63
CA LEU A 68 1.08 3.50 -13.06
C LEU A 68 2.02 2.33 -13.34
N GLY A 69 2.99 2.08 -12.46
CA GLY A 69 3.83 0.88 -12.52
C GLY A 69 3.00 -0.39 -12.46
N HIS A 70 2.14 -0.52 -11.44
CA HIS A 70 1.28 -1.70 -11.24
C HIS A 70 0.18 -1.85 -12.29
N ILE A 71 -0.28 -0.75 -12.90
CA ILE A 71 -1.14 -0.82 -14.09
C ILE A 71 -0.39 -1.46 -15.28
N ALA A 72 0.91 -1.21 -15.41
CA ALA A 72 1.71 -1.68 -16.54
C ALA A 72 2.19 -3.13 -16.38
N ASP A 73 2.56 -3.56 -15.18
CA ASP A 73 3.07 -4.91 -14.92
C ASP A 73 2.00 -5.91 -14.44
N GLY A 74 0.92 -5.43 -13.81
CA GLY A 74 -0.14 -6.28 -13.24
C GLY A 74 0.26 -7.06 -12.00
N GLU A 75 1.38 -6.71 -11.36
CA GLU A 75 1.86 -7.37 -10.15
C GLU A 75 0.94 -7.12 -8.96
N GLN A 76 0.94 -8.07 -8.01
CA GLN A 76 0.05 -8.00 -6.86
C GLN A 76 0.45 -6.86 -5.94
N SER A 77 -0.46 -5.92 -5.76
CA SER A 77 -0.18 -4.67 -5.07
C SER A 77 -1.35 -4.22 -4.19
N VAL A 78 -1.01 -3.63 -3.04
CA VAL A 78 -1.99 -3.04 -2.11
C VAL A 78 -1.49 -1.71 -1.59
N VAL A 79 -2.37 -0.71 -1.62
CA VAL A 79 -2.15 0.55 -0.92
C VAL A 79 -3.16 0.74 0.20
N VAL A 80 -2.70 1.12 1.39
CA VAL A 80 -3.56 1.60 2.47
C VAL A 80 -3.61 3.12 2.40
N MET A 81 -4.81 3.69 2.34
CA MET A 81 -4.99 5.13 2.34
C MET A 81 -5.01 5.64 3.78
N CYS A 82 -3.93 6.24 4.28
CA CYS A 82 -3.87 6.76 5.66
C CYS A 82 -4.59 8.11 5.81
N LYS A 83 -4.91 8.77 4.69
CA LYS A 83 -5.79 9.93 4.60
C LYS A 83 -7.08 9.50 3.91
N ASP A 84 -8.20 10.11 4.29
CA ASP A 84 -9.54 9.76 3.78
C ASP A 84 -10.07 10.72 2.71
N ILE A 85 -9.18 11.55 2.18
CA ILE A 85 -9.37 12.34 0.97
C ILE A 85 -8.49 11.69 -0.10
N VAL A 86 -9.07 11.33 -1.24
CA VAL A 86 -8.29 10.79 -2.36
C VAL A 86 -7.48 11.93 -3.01
N PRO A 87 -6.18 11.76 -3.27
CA PRO A 87 -5.41 12.82 -3.90
C PRO A 87 -5.83 13.00 -5.36
N ASP A 88 -5.96 14.26 -5.76
CA ASP A 88 -6.24 14.68 -7.14
C ASP A 88 -5.22 14.17 -8.16
N THR A 89 -3.98 13.86 -7.73
CA THR A 89 -2.93 13.28 -8.59
C THR A 89 -3.27 11.89 -9.13
N VAL A 90 -4.15 11.12 -8.48
CA VAL A 90 -4.57 9.78 -8.91
C VAL A 90 -6.07 9.68 -9.19
N ALA A 91 -6.86 10.60 -8.67
CA ALA A 91 -8.29 10.70 -8.91
C ALA A 91 -8.64 11.75 -9.95
N GLU A 92 -7.76 12.01 -10.92
CA GLU A 92 -7.68 13.24 -11.73
C GLU A 92 -9.00 13.71 -12.35
N THR A 93 -9.85 12.76 -12.73
CA THR A 93 -11.14 13.04 -13.37
C THR A 93 -12.34 12.54 -12.59
N MET A 94 -12.15 11.75 -11.54
CA MET A 94 -13.24 11.03 -10.85
C MET A 94 -14.14 10.22 -11.81
N THR A 95 -13.58 9.77 -12.94
CA THR A 95 -14.25 8.90 -13.92
C THR A 95 -13.56 7.54 -14.01
N ALA A 96 -14.07 6.67 -14.87
CA ALA A 96 -13.42 5.39 -15.12
C ALA A 96 -11.98 5.50 -15.68
N ASN A 97 -11.60 6.69 -16.18
CA ASN A 97 -10.30 6.93 -16.80
C ASN A 97 -9.24 7.50 -15.84
N CYS A 98 -9.55 7.71 -14.55
CA CYS A 98 -8.52 8.15 -13.60
C CYS A 98 -7.55 7.02 -13.24
N THR A 99 -6.34 7.39 -12.84
CA THR A 99 -5.28 6.42 -12.47
C THR A 99 -5.76 5.46 -11.38
N PHE A 100 -6.47 5.98 -10.37
CA PHE A 100 -6.98 5.18 -9.26
C PHE A 100 -7.96 4.09 -9.71
N ARG A 101 -8.86 4.40 -10.66
CA ARG A 101 -9.78 3.40 -11.22
C ARG A 101 -9.01 2.36 -12.03
N GLN A 102 -8.12 2.81 -12.90
CA GLN A 102 -7.33 1.91 -13.76
C GLN A 102 -6.46 0.96 -12.93
N TYR A 103 -5.91 1.42 -11.82
CA TYR A 103 -5.17 0.59 -10.86
C TYR A 103 -6.04 -0.52 -10.27
N LEU A 104 -7.28 -0.21 -9.87
CA LEU A 104 -8.23 -1.23 -9.38
C LEU A 104 -8.62 -2.23 -10.48
N ASP A 105 -8.78 -1.76 -11.73
CA ASP A 105 -9.10 -2.61 -12.88
C ASP A 105 -7.94 -3.55 -13.26
N ALA A 106 -6.70 -3.08 -13.09
CA ALA A 106 -5.47 -3.87 -13.28
C ALA A 106 -5.25 -4.93 -12.19
N GLY A 107 -6.09 -4.96 -11.14
CA GLY A 107 -5.99 -5.94 -10.06
C GLY A 107 -5.30 -5.43 -8.80
N GLY A 108 -4.91 -4.15 -8.77
CA GLY A 108 -4.48 -3.48 -7.56
C GLY A 108 -5.55 -3.51 -6.46
N LYS A 109 -5.14 -3.42 -5.20
CA LYS A 109 -6.05 -3.32 -4.06
C LYS A 109 -5.84 -2.01 -3.32
N VAL A 110 -6.94 -1.50 -2.76
CA VAL A 110 -6.94 -0.35 -1.88
C VAL A 110 -7.64 -0.71 -0.59
N VAL A 111 -7.00 -0.42 0.54
CA VAL A 111 -7.61 -0.47 1.87
C VAL A 111 -7.92 0.96 2.30
N TRP A 112 -9.17 1.16 2.71
CA TRP A 112 -9.68 2.45 3.16
C TRP A 112 -10.05 2.34 4.64
N PHE A 113 -9.43 3.15 5.50
CA PHE A 113 -9.59 3.01 6.96
C PHE A 113 -10.67 3.91 7.59
N SER A 114 -11.19 4.88 6.83
CA SER A 114 -12.19 5.84 7.29
C SER A 114 -13.51 5.68 6.52
N ASP A 115 -14.52 6.50 6.84
CA ASP A 115 -15.93 6.30 6.51
C ASP A 115 -16.23 5.93 5.03
N TRP A 116 -16.40 6.90 4.14
CA TRP A 116 -16.81 6.65 2.75
C TRP A 116 -15.64 6.81 1.78
N PRO A 117 -15.21 5.73 1.10
CA PRO A 117 -14.14 5.81 0.13
C PRO A 117 -14.44 6.81 -0.98
N ILE A 118 -13.46 7.67 -1.29
CA ILE A 118 -13.49 8.55 -2.47
C ILE A 118 -14.67 9.56 -2.44
N TYR A 119 -15.21 9.87 -1.25
CA TYR A 119 -16.25 10.90 -1.13
C TYR A 119 -15.70 12.31 -1.38
N TYR A 120 -14.48 12.57 -0.89
CA TYR A 120 -13.76 13.81 -1.12
C TYR A 120 -12.53 13.56 -1.99
N GLN A 121 -12.35 14.45 -2.97
CA GLN A 121 -11.10 14.66 -3.70
C GLN A 121 -10.49 15.96 -3.19
N GLY A 122 -9.19 15.96 -2.98
CA GLY A 122 -8.42 17.13 -2.61
C GLY A 122 -7.05 17.02 -3.20
#